data_AF-A0A956T367-F1
#
_entry.id   AF-A0A956T367-F1
#
_cell.length_a   1.000
_cell.length_b   1.000
_cell.length_c   1.000
_cell.angle_alpha   90.00
_cell.angle_beta   90.00
_cell.angle_gamma   90.00
#
_symmetry.space_group_name_H-M   'P 1'
#
loop_
_entity.id
_entity.type
_entity.pdbx_description
1 polymer ?
#
loop_
_entity_poly.entity_id
_entity_poly.type
_entity_poly.pdbx_seq_one_letter_code
_entity_poly.pdbx_strand_id
1 'polypeptide(L)'
;MRISSVQKPSQTPRKPVMVAVGDSLTAGMQDATLDLELQNKSFSSLIARQAELDFQMPEIHGGAIPPKLFEPGEVPIWRTLWNYSQLGLASAAPVALTALGLTPPSLSLLPLYHVSGMGKQKGSDDTNNFAVPGFELRHLNDVANVSDYTAAAARKEESALFVPVEAPLVKAIIQKGGSEKKGKTEIDLAVEKKPDLVTLWAGNNDILFTALMGNVDDQSLTPIEDRKWLLNPGESEPKY
;
A
#
# COMPACT_ATOMS: atom_id res chain seq x y z
N MET A 1 -34.16 -32.77 -26.97
CA MET A 1 -33.77 -31.39 -26.59
C MET A 1 -32.25 -31.33 -26.67
N ARG A 2 -31.68 -30.73 -27.73
CA ARG A 2 -30.22 -30.60 -27.87
C ARG A 2 -29.77 -29.42 -27.01
N ILE A 3 -28.90 -29.68 -26.05
CA ILE A 3 -28.22 -28.62 -25.29
C ILE A 3 -27.34 -27.88 -26.31
N SER A 4 -27.69 -26.63 -26.56
CA SER A 4 -26.94 -25.70 -27.41
C SER A 4 -25.49 -25.67 -26.96
N SER A 5 -24.58 -25.80 -27.92
CA SER A 5 -23.14 -25.69 -27.72
C SER A 5 -22.81 -24.44 -26.91
N VAL A 6 -22.17 -24.60 -25.76
CA VAL A 6 -21.54 -23.50 -25.05
C VAL A 6 -20.59 -22.83 -26.03
N GLN A 7 -20.91 -21.59 -26.40
CA GLN A 7 -20.08 -20.78 -27.26
C GLN A 7 -18.74 -20.61 -26.53
N LYS A 8 -17.66 -21.18 -27.08
CA LYS A 8 -16.31 -20.95 -26.55
C LYS A 8 -16.13 -19.43 -26.43
N PRO A 9 -15.70 -18.90 -25.27
CA PRO A 9 -15.39 -17.48 -25.15
C PRO A 9 -14.49 -17.09 -26.31
N SER A 10 -14.82 -16.00 -27.01
CA SER A 10 -13.94 -15.47 -28.05
C SER A 10 -12.57 -15.29 -27.43
N GLN A 11 -11.55 -15.96 -27.96
CA GLN A 11 -10.18 -15.73 -27.51
C GLN A 11 -9.87 -14.25 -27.74
N THR A 12 -9.81 -13.49 -26.67
CA THR A 12 -9.36 -12.10 -26.72
C THR A 12 -7.93 -12.15 -27.28
N PRO A 13 -7.62 -11.44 -28.38
CA PRO A 13 -6.32 -11.56 -29.04
C PRO A 13 -5.15 -11.05 -28.18
N ARG A 14 -5.44 -10.44 -27.03
CA ARG A 14 -4.48 -10.03 -26.01
C ARG A 14 -4.88 -10.60 -24.66
N LYS A 15 -3.86 -10.81 -23.81
CA LYS A 15 -4.05 -11.13 -22.39
C LYS A 15 -4.88 -10.01 -21.71
N PRO A 16 -5.95 -10.32 -20.96
CA PRO A 16 -6.73 -9.29 -20.27
C PRO A 16 -5.87 -8.55 -19.24
N VAL A 17 -6.00 -7.23 -19.16
CA VAL A 17 -5.21 -6.37 -18.28
C VAL A 17 -5.91 -6.27 -16.94
N MET A 18 -5.19 -6.60 -15.88
CA MET A 18 -5.63 -6.39 -14.51
C MET A 18 -4.95 -5.15 -13.95
N VAL A 19 -5.73 -4.35 -13.22
CA VAL A 19 -5.23 -3.24 -12.41
C VAL A 19 -5.61 -3.46 -10.95
N ALA A 20 -4.69 -3.11 -10.05
CA ALA A 20 -4.93 -3.12 -8.62
C ALA A 20 -4.69 -1.72 -8.03
N VAL A 21 -5.64 -1.25 -7.22
CA VAL A 21 -5.59 0.01 -6.47
C VAL A 21 -5.97 -0.27 -5.01
N GLY A 22 -5.40 0.45 -4.05
CA GLY A 22 -5.66 0.17 -2.66
C GLY A 22 -4.55 0.51 -1.68
N ASP A 23 -4.54 -0.23 -0.59
CA ASP A 23 -3.64 -0.03 0.54
C ASP A 23 -2.49 -1.05 0.59
N SER A 24 -1.96 -1.25 1.80
CA SER A 24 -0.92 -2.21 2.15
C SER A 24 -1.16 -3.65 1.66
N LEU A 25 -2.37 -4.19 1.79
CA LEU A 25 -2.66 -5.57 1.38
C LEU A 25 -2.64 -5.71 -0.14
N THR A 26 -3.22 -4.73 -0.83
CA THR A 26 -3.20 -4.67 -2.30
C THR A 26 -1.77 -4.50 -2.81
N ALA A 27 -0.96 -3.68 -2.15
CA ALA A 27 0.45 -3.47 -2.46
C ALA A 27 1.28 -4.74 -2.26
N GLY A 28 0.84 -5.67 -1.41
CA GLY A 28 1.56 -6.90 -1.06
C GLY A 28 2.46 -6.76 0.17
N MET A 29 2.13 -5.83 1.07
CA MET A 29 2.82 -5.66 2.34
C MET A 29 2.49 -6.82 3.27
N GLN A 30 3.53 -7.38 3.91
CA GLN A 30 3.40 -8.39 4.97
C GLN A 30 4.44 -8.06 6.03
N ASP A 31 4.14 -8.32 7.30
CA ASP A 31 5.10 -8.09 8.38
C ASP A 31 5.63 -6.63 8.47
N ALA A 32 4.72 -5.68 8.21
CA ALA A 32 5.05 -4.26 8.03
C ALA A 32 6.21 -4.03 7.04
N THR A 33 6.30 -4.85 6.00
CA THR A 33 7.39 -4.86 5.01
C THR A 33 6.83 -4.98 3.61
N LEU A 34 7.36 -4.18 2.68
CA LEU A 34 7.02 -4.22 1.26
C LEU A 34 8.26 -4.52 0.39
N ASP A 35 8.43 -5.79 0.01
CA ASP A 35 9.51 -6.23 -0.87
C ASP A 35 9.00 -7.14 -2.01
N LEU A 36 9.87 -7.39 -2.99
CA LEU A 36 9.61 -8.25 -4.15
C LEU A 36 9.01 -9.61 -3.79
N GLU A 37 9.54 -10.31 -2.78
CA GLU A 37 9.09 -11.66 -2.45
C GLU A 37 7.66 -11.64 -1.93
N LEU A 38 7.36 -10.68 -1.05
CA LEU A 38 6.03 -10.49 -0.46
C LEU A 38 5.02 -9.98 -1.49
N GLN A 39 5.43 -9.05 -2.35
CA GLN A 39 4.62 -8.56 -3.48
C GLN A 39 4.22 -9.71 -4.41
N ASN A 40 5.15 -10.62 -4.70
CA ASN A 40 4.90 -11.80 -5.51
C ASN A 40 3.94 -12.81 -4.88
N LYS A 41 3.70 -12.73 -3.56
CA LYS A 41 2.77 -13.58 -2.81
C LYS A 41 1.44 -12.86 -2.50
N SER A 42 1.30 -11.59 -2.87
CA SER A 42 0.05 -10.83 -2.67
C SER A 42 -1.15 -11.48 -3.35
N PHE A 43 -2.36 -11.21 -2.82
CA PHE A 43 -3.59 -11.74 -3.42
C PHE A 43 -3.75 -11.25 -4.88
N SER A 44 -3.39 -9.99 -5.18
CA SER A 44 -3.43 -9.43 -6.54
C SER A 44 -2.53 -10.23 -7.50
N SER A 45 -1.30 -10.55 -7.09
CA SER A 45 -0.39 -11.39 -7.87
C SER A 45 -0.90 -12.82 -8.03
N LEU A 46 -1.50 -13.40 -6.99
CA LEU A 46 -2.06 -14.75 -7.03
C LEU A 46 -3.27 -14.84 -7.96
N ILE A 47 -4.18 -13.86 -7.92
CA ILE A 47 -5.33 -13.76 -8.84
C ILE A 47 -4.84 -13.64 -10.27
N ALA A 48 -3.93 -12.69 -10.53
CA ALA A 48 -3.41 -12.46 -11.89
C ALA A 48 -2.71 -13.69 -12.47
N ARG A 49 -1.95 -14.44 -11.66
CA ARG A 49 -1.31 -15.69 -12.10
C ARG A 49 -2.33 -16.78 -12.39
N GLN A 50 -3.28 -17.00 -11.49
CA GLN A 50 -4.30 -18.06 -11.64
C GLN A 50 -5.25 -17.81 -12.81
N ALA A 51 -5.59 -16.54 -13.07
CA ALA A 51 -6.48 -16.14 -14.15
C ALA A 51 -5.73 -15.77 -15.45
N GLU A 52 -4.41 -15.98 -15.51
CA GLU A 52 -3.55 -15.65 -16.64
C GLU A 52 -3.78 -14.20 -17.14
N LEU A 53 -3.71 -13.21 -16.24
CA LEU A 53 -3.91 -11.78 -16.51
C LEU A 53 -2.59 -11.03 -16.70
N ASP A 54 -2.61 -9.97 -17.50
CA ASP A 54 -1.49 -9.05 -17.66
C ASP A 54 -1.44 -8.08 -16.45
N PHE A 55 -0.49 -8.32 -15.56
CA PHE A 55 -0.36 -7.66 -14.27
C PHE A 55 1.10 -7.59 -13.87
N GLN A 56 1.55 -6.39 -13.49
CA GLN A 56 2.93 -6.13 -13.06
C GLN A 56 2.93 -5.35 -11.75
N MET A 57 3.72 -5.82 -10.79
CA MET A 57 3.92 -5.16 -9.51
C MET A 57 4.94 -4.04 -9.61
N PRO A 58 4.80 -2.94 -8.84
CA PRO A 58 5.88 -1.99 -8.60
C PRO A 58 6.91 -2.63 -7.67
N GLU A 59 7.75 -3.49 -8.25
CA GLU A 59 8.69 -4.32 -7.50
C GLU A 59 9.67 -3.46 -6.70
N ILE A 60 9.59 -3.54 -5.36
CA ILE A 60 10.50 -2.86 -4.45
C ILE A 60 11.58 -3.85 -4.01
N HIS A 61 12.84 -3.55 -4.34
CA HIS A 61 13.97 -4.44 -4.04
C HIS A 61 14.83 -3.87 -2.92
N GLY A 62 15.17 -4.72 -1.94
CA GLY A 62 16.16 -4.46 -0.90
C GLY A 62 15.61 -3.70 0.30
N GLY A 63 15.51 -4.39 1.44
CA GLY A 63 15.27 -3.79 2.77
C GLY A 63 14.18 -2.72 2.78
N ALA A 64 12.95 -3.18 2.53
CA ALA A 64 11.73 -2.38 2.41
C ALA A 64 11.55 -1.28 3.45
N ILE A 65 10.57 -0.41 3.19
CA ILE A 65 10.07 0.56 4.15
C ILE A 65 8.73 0.05 4.67
N PRO A 66 8.58 -0.19 5.97
CA PRO A 66 9.60 -0.50 6.99
C PRO A 66 10.37 -1.83 6.72
N PRO A 67 11.56 -2.03 7.33
CA PRO A 67 12.29 -3.29 7.25
C PRO A 67 11.58 -4.41 8.00
N LYS A 68 11.78 -5.66 7.57
CA LYS A 68 11.28 -6.90 8.19
C LYS A 68 11.44 -6.86 9.71
N LEU A 69 10.34 -6.64 10.42
CA LEU A 69 10.34 -6.50 11.88
C LEU A 69 10.45 -7.87 12.57
N PHE A 70 10.03 -8.95 11.92
CA PHE A 70 9.89 -10.26 12.57
C PHE A 70 10.66 -11.40 11.88
N GLU A 71 11.41 -11.14 10.80
CA GLU A 71 12.30 -12.13 10.16
C GLU A 71 13.79 -11.90 10.53
N PRO A 72 14.43 -12.83 11.27
CA PRO A 72 15.86 -12.74 11.55
C PRO A 72 16.69 -13.02 10.29
N GLY A 73 17.52 -12.05 9.87
CA GLY A 73 18.73 -12.35 9.09
C GLY A 73 18.79 -11.87 7.63
N GLU A 74 17.74 -11.28 7.06
CA GLU A 74 17.81 -10.78 5.68
C GLU A 74 18.43 -9.39 5.54
N VAL A 75 18.24 -8.54 6.55
CA VAL A 75 18.87 -7.20 6.62
C VAL A 75 19.60 -7.08 7.95
N PRO A 76 20.93 -6.85 7.97
CA PRO A 76 21.65 -6.63 9.21
C PRO A 76 21.06 -5.47 10.02
N ILE A 77 20.91 -5.62 11.34
CA ILE A 77 20.29 -4.61 12.21
C ILE A 77 20.96 -3.23 12.10
N TRP A 78 22.27 -3.18 11.85
CA TRP A 78 22.99 -1.91 11.65
C TRP A 78 22.50 -1.17 10.40
N ARG A 79 22.14 -1.90 9.33
CA ARG A 79 21.65 -1.32 8.07
C ARG A 79 20.22 -0.82 8.24
N THR A 80 19.41 -1.55 9.01
CA THR A 80 18.09 -1.10 9.45
C THR A 80 18.17 0.21 10.25
N LEU A 81 19.03 0.27 11.27
CA LEU A 81 19.26 1.49 12.06
C LEU A 81 19.74 2.66 11.19
N TRP A 82 20.63 2.39 10.23
CA TRP A 82 21.13 3.40 9.30
C TRP A 82 20.02 3.95 8.40
N ASN A 83 19.18 3.08 7.81
CA ASN A 83 18.05 3.50 6.98
C ASN A 83 17.06 4.37 7.77
N TYR A 84 16.69 3.96 8.99
CA TYR A 84 15.82 4.76 9.86
C TYR A 84 16.44 6.11 10.23
N SER A 85 17.75 6.15 10.48
CA SER A 85 18.45 7.41 10.80
C SER A 85 18.43 8.37 9.61
N GLN A 86 18.70 7.87 8.41
CA GLN A 86 18.63 8.67 7.20
C GLN A 86 17.20 9.16 6.93
N LEU A 87 16.20 8.30 7.14
CA LEU A 87 14.79 8.64 6.96
C LEU A 87 14.33 9.69 7.98
N GLY A 88 14.67 9.50 9.25
CA GLY A 88 14.35 10.46 10.31
C GLY A 88 14.97 11.82 10.06
N LEU A 89 16.25 11.87 9.64
CA LEU A 89 16.92 13.11 9.26
C LEU A 89 16.28 13.76 8.03
N ALA A 90 15.95 12.99 6.99
CA ALA A 90 15.30 13.49 5.79
C ALA A 90 13.88 14.02 6.05
N SER A 91 13.18 13.43 7.03
CA SER A 91 11.79 13.77 7.37
C SER A 91 11.67 14.87 8.41
N ALA A 92 12.74 15.23 9.13
CA ALA A 92 12.67 16.11 10.29
C ALA A 92 11.98 17.45 10.00
N ALA A 93 12.39 18.14 8.93
CA ALA A 93 11.79 19.41 8.54
C ALA A 93 10.33 19.26 8.05
N PRO A 94 10.00 18.34 7.11
CA PRO A 94 8.61 18.08 6.72
C PRO A 94 7.71 17.75 7.91
N VAL A 95 8.11 16.83 8.79
CA VAL A 95 7.31 16.42 9.96
C VAL A 95 7.08 17.60 10.90
N ALA A 96 8.11 18.40 11.19
CA ALA A 96 7.97 19.57 12.06
C ALA A 96 7.00 20.61 11.47
N LEU A 97 7.09 20.91 10.18
CA LEU A 97 6.20 21.84 9.50
C LEU A 97 4.76 21.32 9.50
N THR A 98 4.56 20.06 9.13
CA THR A 98 3.26 19.38 9.14
C THR A 98 2.63 19.36 10.54
N ALA A 99 3.42 19.08 11.58
CA ALA A 99 2.94 19.09 12.97
C ALA A 99 2.49 20.49 13.44
N LEU A 100 3.04 21.55 12.84
CA LEU A 100 2.61 22.94 13.03
C LEU A 100 1.41 23.34 12.14
N GLY A 101 0.88 22.42 11.33
CA GLY A 101 -0.19 22.68 10.38
C GLY A 101 0.26 23.42 9.12
N LEU A 102 1.56 23.41 8.82
CA LEU A 102 2.14 24.08 7.65
C LEU A 102 2.45 23.05 6.58
N THR A 103 1.95 23.27 5.36
CA THR A 103 2.34 22.45 4.21
C THR A 103 3.83 22.60 3.93
N PRO A 104 4.63 21.52 3.94
CA PRO A 104 6.05 21.61 3.68
C PRO A 104 6.35 22.17 2.28
N PRO A 105 7.21 23.20 2.13
CA PRO A 105 7.61 23.68 0.82
C PRO A 105 8.48 22.63 0.10
N SER A 106 8.47 22.64 -1.24
CA SER A 106 9.20 21.66 -2.08
C SER A 106 10.65 21.43 -1.65
N LEU A 107 11.37 22.51 -1.32
CA LEU A 107 12.77 22.42 -0.89
C LEU A 107 12.97 21.57 0.38
N SER A 108 11.99 21.56 1.29
CA SER A 108 12.05 20.74 2.50
C SER A 108 11.77 19.26 2.23
N LEU A 109 11.12 18.93 1.10
CA LEU A 109 10.83 17.57 0.68
C LEU A 109 11.99 16.95 -0.11
N LEU A 110 12.90 17.75 -0.67
CA LEU A 110 14.07 17.26 -1.44
C LEU A 110 14.82 16.12 -0.72
N PRO A 111 15.14 16.20 0.59
CA PRO A 111 15.79 15.09 1.28
C PRO A 111 14.96 13.79 1.27
N LEU A 112 13.64 13.87 1.43
CA LEU A 112 12.73 12.72 1.33
C LEU A 112 12.75 12.11 -0.08
N TYR A 113 12.87 12.93 -1.12
CA TYR A 113 12.99 12.42 -2.49
C TYR A 113 14.31 11.69 -2.75
N HIS A 114 15.38 12.02 -2.01
CA HIS A 114 16.73 11.52 -2.27
C HIS A 114 17.28 10.54 -1.23
N VAL A 115 16.55 10.27 -0.14
CA VAL A 115 16.95 9.29 0.86
C VAL A 115 17.09 7.91 0.19
N SER A 116 18.32 7.38 0.17
CA SER A 116 18.77 6.40 -0.82
C SER A 116 18.58 4.95 -0.37
N GLY A 117 17.97 4.13 -1.24
CA GLY A 117 17.81 2.67 -1.07
C GLY A 117 16.40 2.23 -0.68
N MET A 118 15.56 3.18 -0.27
CA MET A 118 14.20 2.97 0.19
C MET A 118 13.24 3.29 -0.96
N GLY A 119 12.45 2.32 -1.42
CA GLY A 119 11.42 2.54 -2.45
C GLY A 119 11.94 2.73 -3.89
N LYS A 120 13.13 2.22 -4.23
CA LYS A 120 13.50 2.13 -5.66
C LYS A 120 12.71 0.98 -6.29
N GLN A 121 11.80 1.33 -7.20
CA GLN A 121 11.28 0.36 -8.14
C GLN A 121 12.45 -0.21 -8.94
N LYS A 122 12.52 -1.53 -9.05
CA LYS A 122 13.47 -2.21 -9.93
C LYS A 122 12.66 -3.20 -10.76
N GLY A 123 12.58 -2.96 -12.06
CA GLY A 123 11.71 -3.71 -12.95
C GLY A 123 11.20 -2.83 -14.09
N SER A 124 10.03 -3.18 -14.60
CA SER A 124 9.32 -2.42 -15.63
C SER A 124 8.68 -1.17 -15.05
N ASP A 125 8.81 -0.02 -15.73
CA ASP A 125 8.03 1.19 -15.41
C ASP A 125 6.54 1.03 -15.77
N ASP A 126 6.17 -0.08 -16.41
CA ASP A 126 4.82 -0.40 -16.86
C ASP A 126 4.05 -1.25 -15.83
N THR A 127 3.99 -0.77 -14.58
CA THR A 127 3.29 -1.44 -13.48
C THR A 127 1.77 -1.23 -13.57
N ASN A 128 0.99 -2.19 -13.07
CA ASN A 128 -0.47 -2.16 -13.05
C ASN A 128 -1.05 -2.28 -11.63
N ASN A 129 -0.19 -2.37 -10.61
CA ASN A 129 -0.57 -2.17 -9.23
C ASN A 129 -0.10 -0.79 -8.77
N PHE A 130 -1.04 0.01 -8.29
CA PHE A 130 -0.81 1.38 -7.83
C PHE A 130 -1.01 1.56 -6.33
N ALA A 131 -1.39 0.49 -5.63
CA ALA A 131 -1.70 0.54 -4.21
C ALA A 131 -0.52 1.01 -3.36
N VAL A 132 -0.78 1.96 -2.46
CA VAL A 132 0.21 2.49 -1.53
C VAL A 132 -0.11 2.05 -0.10
N PRO A 133 0.81 1.41 0.62
CA PRO A 133 0.60 1.11 2.04
C PRO A 133 0.28 2.36 2.87
N GLY A 134 -0.70 2.22 3.76
CA GLY A 134 -1.24 3.34 4.56
C GLY A 134 -2.36 4.11 3.87
N PHE A 135 -2.66 3.86 2.59
CA PHE A 135 -3.72 4.60 1.93
C PHE A 135 -5.12 4.26 2.41
N GLU A 136 -5.86 5.29 2.78
CA GLU A 136 -7.31 5.25 2.94
C GLU A 136 -8.03 5.42 1.58
N LEU A 137 -9.33 5.12 1.55
CA LEU A 137 -10.16 5.25 0.35
C LEU A 137 -10.09 6.65 -0.29
N ARG A 138 -9.97 7.72 0.50
CA ARG A 138 -9.86 9.10 -0.01
C ARG A 138 -8.55 9.34 -0.76
N HIS A 139 -7.45 8.70 -0.37
CA HIS A 139 -6.16 8.92 -1.01
C HIS A 139 -6.12 8.42 -2.44
N LEU A 140 -6.94 7.42 -2.77
CA LEU A 140 -6.99 6.85 -4.12
C LEU A 140 -7.26 7.93 -5.20
N ASN A 141 -7.94 9.02 -4.83
CA ASN A 141 -8.30 10.11 -5.74
C ASN A 141 -7.72 11.48 -5.35
N ASP A 142 -7.16 11.63 -4.14
CA ASP A 142 -6.71 12.95 -3.65
C ASP A 142 -5.19 13.06 -3.54
N VAL A 143 -4.46 11.94 -3.51
CA VAL A 143 -3.00 11.92 -3.41
C VAL A 143 -2.39 11.52 -4.74
N ALA A 144 -1.73 12.47 -5.40
CA ALA A 144 -1.05 12.24 -6.67
C ALA A 144 0.48 12.31 -6.55
N ASN A 145 1.00 12.77 -5.40
CA ASN A 145 2.43 12.97 -5.15
C ASN A 145 2.73 13.15 -3.64
N VAL A 146 4.01 13.16 -3.27
CA VAL A 146 4.46 13.38 -1.87
C VAL A 146 4.01 14.73 -1.30
N SER A 147 3.93 15.78 -2.12
CA SER A 147 3.46 17.08 -1.65
C SER A 147 1.97 17.04 -1.29
N ASP A 148 1.14 16.32 -2.04
CA ASP A 148 -0.29 16.16 -1.73
C ASP A 148 -0.46 15.41 -0.42
N TYR A 149 0.29 14.32 -0.23
CA TYR A 149 0.27 13.52 0.99
C TYR A 149 0.71 14.34 2.22
N THR A 150 1.82 15.05 2.13
CA THR A 150 2.30 15.90 3.24
C THR A 150 1.37 17.09 3.50
N ALA A 151 0.68 17.61 2.49
CA ALA A 151 -0.36 18.61 2.66
C ALA A 151 -1.59 18.03 3.39
N ALA A 152 -2.00 16.79 3.10
CA ALA A 152 -3.06 16.11 3.85
C ALA A 152 -2.69 15.94 5.33
N ALA A 153 -1.44 15.54 5.61
CA ALA A 153 -0.93 15.49 6.97
C ALA A 153 -0.92 16.86 7.66
N ALA A 154 -0.60 17.94 6.93
CA ALA A 154 -0.61 19.29 7.49
C ALA A 154 -2.03 19.76 7.84
N ARG A 155 -3.03 19.27 7.11
CA ARG A 155 -4.46 19.48 7.42
C ARG A 155 -4.97 18.56 8.54
N LYS A 156 -4.11 17.72 9.13
CA LYS A 156 -4.44 16.70 10.14
C LYS A 156 -5.42 15.63 9.64
N GLU A 157 -5.49 15.46 8.34
CA GLU A 157 -6.18 14.33 7.73
C GLU A 157 -5.33 13.07 7.91
N GLU A 158 -4.00 13.25 7.87
CA GLU A 158 -3.00 12.23 8.17
C GLU A 158 -2.18 12.55 9.41
N SER A 159 -1.65 11.52 10.06
CA SER A 159 -0.69 11.71 11.15
C SER A 159 0.66 12.14 10.58
N ALA A 160 1.17 13.27 11.06
CA ALA A 160 2.53 13.71 10.74
C ALA A 160 3.61 12.67 11.09
N LEU A 161 3.31 11.74 12.02
CA LEU A 161 4.22 10.66 12.41
C LEU A 161 4.39 9.56 11.34
N PHE A 162 3.43 9.42 10.41
CA PHE A 162 3.51 8.42 9.33
C PHE A 162 4.14 8.95 8.05
N VAL A 163 4.33 10.27 7.92
CA VAL A 163 5.03 10.91 6.79
C VAL A 163 6.38 10.26 6.44
N PRO A 164 7.26 9.93 7.40
CA PRO A 164 8.52 9.26 7.09
C PRO A 164 8.32 7.90 6.39
N VAL A 165 7.23 7.18 6.70
CA VAL A 165 6.99 5.84 6.17
C VAL A 165 6.28 5.89 4.82
N GLU A 166 5.22 6.69 4.72
CA GLU A 166 4.30 6.66 3.57
C GLU A 166 4.77 7.54 2.41
N ALA A 167 5.40 8.70 2.66
CA ALA A 167 5.88 9.56 1.59
C ALA A 167 6.88 8.86 0.64
N PRO A 168 7.88 8.09 1.14
CA PRO A 168 8.71 7.28 0.25
C PRO A 168 7.94 6.26 -0.58
N LEU A 169 6.84 5.68 -0.07
CA LEU A 169 6.01 4.71 -0.79
C LEU A 169 5.18 5.39 -1.88
N VAL A 170 4.62 6.57 -1.60
CA VAL A 170 3.99 7.44 -2.60
C VAL A 170 4.98 7.75 -3.72
N LYS A 171 6.22 8.14 -3.36
CA LYS A 171 7.27 8.39 -4.33
C LYS A 171 7.60 7.15 -5.17
N ALA A 172 7.77 6.02 -4.51
CA ALA A 172 8.13 4.77 -5.14
C ALA A 172 7.07 4.34 -6.14
N ILE A 173 5.80 4.31 -5.74
CA ILE A 173 4.71 3.66 -6.46
C ILE A 173 4.02 4.63 -7.41
N ILE A 174 3.54 5.76 -6.89
CA ILE A 174 2.77 6.75 -7.66
C ILE A 174 3.67 7.57 -8.57
N GLN A 175 4.80 8.05 -8.06
CA GLN A 175 5.73 8.89 -8.82
C GLN A 175 6.80 8.09 -9.57
N LYS A 176 6.73 6.74 -9.55
CA LYS A 176 7.68 5.81 -10.17
C LYS A 176 9.14 6.15 -9.83
N GLY A 177 9.38 6.58 -8.60
CA GLY A 177 10.67 7.01 -8.09
C GLY A 177 11.20 8.36 -8.58
N GLY A 178 10.49 9.08 -9.47
CA GLY A 178 11.11 10.04 -10.39
C GLY A 178 10.74 11.53 -10.32
N SER A 179 9.62 11.97 -9.74
CA SER A 179 9.21 13.39 -9.97
C SER A 179 8.56 14.10 -8.81
N GLU A 180 8.98 15.34 -8.52
CA GLU A 180 8.32 16.28 -7.60
C GLU A 180 7.10 17.01 -8.21
N LYS A 181 6.77 16.76 -9.49
CA LYS A 181 5.66 17.41 -10.17
C LYS A 181 4.32 16.85 -9.69
N LYS A 182 3.25 17.63 -9.91
CA LYS A 182 1.86 17.18 -9.74
C LYS A 182 1.67 15.89 -10.55
N GLY A 183 1.54 14.77 -9.83
CA GLY A 183 1.45 13.44 -10.42
C GLY A 183 0.02 13.07 -10.78
N LYS A 184 -0.23 11.76 -10.83
CA LYS A 184 -1.54 11.16 -11.07
C LYS A 184 -1.93 10.35 -9.84
N THR A 185 -3.20 10.31 -9.50
CA THR A 185 -3.71 9.50 -8.39
C THR A 185 -3.71 8.02 -8.75
N GLU A 186 -3.97 7.13 -7.80
CA GLU A 186 -4.14 5.69 -8.11
C GLU A 186 -5.24 5.46 -9.13
N ILE A 187 -6.35 6.20 -9.01
CA ILE A 187 -7.48 6.11 -9.93
C ILE A 187 -7.12 6.62 -11.32
N ASP A 188 -6.41 7.75 -11.42
CA ASP A 188 -5.94 8.26 -12.72
C ASP A 188 -5.03 7.25 -13.42
N LEU A 189 -4.06 6.68 -12.68
CA LEU A 189 -3.15 5.66 -13.19
C LEU A 189 -3.89 4.39 -13.61
N ALA A 190 -4.91 3.98 -12.84
CA ALA A 190 -5.75 2.85 -13.14
C ALA A 190 -6.55 3.03 -14.43
N VAL A 191 -7.18 4.19 -14.62
CA VAL A 191 -7.96 4.52 -15.81
C VAL A 191 -7.07 4.51 -17.06
N GLU A 192 -5.83 4.99 -16.96
CA GLU A 192 -4.88 5.03 -18.08
C GLU A 192 -4.51 3.65 -18.62
N LYS A 193 -4.56 2.63 -17.77
CA LYS A 193 -4.29 1.24 -18.17
C LYS A 193 -5.42 0.60 -18.96
N LYS A 194 -6.61 1.21 -19.01
CA LYS A 194 -7.82 0.67 -19.67
C LYS A 194 -8.06 -0.80 -19.27
N PRO A 195 -8.21 -1.09 -17.97
CA PRO A 195 -8.25 -2.45 -17.46
C PRO A 195 -9.48 -3.23 -17.94
N ASP A 196 -9.31 -4.53 -18.09
CA ASP A 196 -10.41 -5.48 -18.26
C ASP A 196 -10.91 -5.99 -16.88
N LEU A 197 -10.06 -5.95 -15.86
CA LEU A 197 -10.36 -6.27 -14.47
C LEU A 197 -9.73 -5.25 -13.52
N VAL A 198 -10.49 -4.81 -12.53
CA VAL A 198 -9.98 -4.00 -11.41
C VAL A 198 -10.18 -4.75 -10.10
N THR A 199 -9.14 -4.82 -9.28
CA THR A 199 -9.23 -5.19 -7.87
C THR A 199 -8.99 -3.96 -7.01
N LEU A 200 -9.82 -3.78 -5.98
CA LEU A 200 -9.72 -2.66 -5.06
C LEU A 200 -9.80 -3.16 -3.62
N TRP A 201 -8.84 -2.77 -2.79
CA TRP A 201 -8.94 -2.88 -1.34
C TRP A 201 -8.19 -1.73 -0.66
N ALA A 202 -8.95 -0.83 -0.02
CA ALA A 202 -8.46 0.28 0.80
C ALA A 202 -9.30 0.31 2.08
N GLY A 203 -8.89 -0.42 3.11
CA GLY A 203 -9.68 -0.64 4.31
C GLY A 203 -8.90 -1.32 5.44
N ASN A 204 -9.58 -1.57 6.56
CA ASN A 204 -8.93 -2.16 7.71
C ASN A 204 -8.55 -3.63 7.43
N ASN A 205 -7.26 -3.96 7.46
CA ASN A 205 -6.75 -5.31 7.25
C ASN A 205 -7.34 -6.32 8.25
N ASP A 206 -7.64 -5.88 9.47
CA ASP A 206 -8.18 -6.71 10.55
C ASP A 206 -9.60 -7.22 10.26
N ILE A 207 -10.34 -6.55 9.37
CA ILE A 207 -11.69 -6.96 8.99
C ILE A 207 -11.70 -7.89 7.77
N LEU A 208 -10.57 -8.05 7.05
CA LEU A 208 -10.57 -8.76 5.76
C LEU A 208 -10.95 -10.24 5.92
N PHE A 209 -10.32 -10.93 6.87
CA PHE A 209 -10.58 -12.35 7.09
C PHE A 209 -12.04 -12.59 7.48
N THR A 210 -12.53 -11.78 8.39
CA THR A 210 -13.93 -11.69 8.86
C THR A 210 -14.90 -11.45 7.72
N ALA A 211 -14.62 -10.46 6.86
CA ALA A 211 -15.43 -10.15 5.68
C ALA A 211 -15.46 -11.32 4.68
N LEU A 212 -14.34 -12.01 4.46
CA LEU A 212 -14.26 -13.16 3.55
C LEU A 212 -15.00 -14.39 4.08
N MET A 213 -15.03 -14.59 5.40
CA MET A 213 -15.78 -15.70 6.03
C MET A 213 -17.28 -15.42 6.16
N GLY A 214 -17.72 -14.17 5.99
CA GLY A 214 -19.12 -13.77 6.16
C GLY A 214 -19.60 -13.78 7.61
N ASN A 215 -18.69 -13.86 8.59
CA ASN A 215 -19.01 -13.84 10.02
C ASN A 215 -18.41 -12.57 10.60
N VAL A 216 -19.23 -11.61 11.05
CA VAL A 216 -18.79 -10.35 11.66
C VAL A 216 -19.16 -10.37 13.14
N ASP A 217 -18.17 -10.58 14.01
CA ASP A 217 -18.32 -10.49 15.47
C ASP A 217 -17.08 -9.87 16.15
N ASP A 218 -17.22 -9.49 17.42
CA ASP A 218 -16.15 -8.84 18.19
C ASP A 218 -14.93 -9.75 18.46
N GLN A 219 -15.02 -11.07 18.24
CA GLN A 219 -13.89 -12.01 18.38
C GLN A 219 -13.08 -12.15 17.08
N SER A 220 -13.74 -11.91 15.96
CA SER A 220 -13.17 -11.98 14.61
C SER A 220 -12.41 -10.70 14.20
N LEU A 221 -12.57 -9.60 14.94
CA LEU A 221 -11.88 -8.33 14.70
C LEU A 221 -10.70 -8.17 15.67
N THR A 222 -9.58 -7.62 15.20
CA THR A 222 -8.51 -7.18 16.11
C THR A 222 -9.10 -6.15 17.09
N PRO A 223 -9.06 -6.41 18.42
CA PRO A 223 -9.66 -5.50 19.38
C PRO A 223 -8.94 -4.15 19.38
N ILE A 224 -9.70 -3.06 19.24
CA ILE A 224 -9.20 -1.72 19.55
C ILE A 224 -9.16 -1.61 21.08
N GLU A 225 -8.02 -1.17 21.64
CA GLU A 225 -7.76 -1.07 23.09
C GLU A 225 -8.79 -0.23 23.88
N ASP A 226 -9.70 0.45 23.20
CA ASP A 226 -10.76 1.30 23.77
C ASP A 226 -11.96 0.53 24.36
N ARG A 227 -11.99 -0.81 24.26
CA ARG A 227 -13.01 -1.64 24.96
C ARG A 227 -12.39 -2.42 26.12
N LYS A 228 -13.02 -2.34 27.30
CA LYS A 228 -12.75 -3.31 28.38
C LYS A 228 -13.05 -4.71 27.87
N TRP A 229 -12.06 -5.60 27.94
CA TRP A 229 -12.21 -7.03 27.67
C TRP A 229 -13.41 -7.59 28.45
N LEU A 230 -14.50 -7.95 27.76
CA LEU A 230 -15.69 -8.56 28.39
C LEU A 230 -15.58 -10.08 28.51
N LEU A 231 -14.46 -10.67 28.09
CA LEU A 231 -14.22 -12.10 28.22
C LEU A 231 -13.31 -12.36 29.42
N ASN A 232 -13.93 -12.68 30.56
CA ASN A 232 -13.24 -13.46 31.58
C ASN A 232 -13.07 -14.89 31.04
N PRO A 233 -11.92 -15.56 31.27
CA PRO A 233 -11.76 -16.96 30.90
C PRO A 233 -12.85 -17.80 31.57
N GLY A 234 -13.82 -18.29 30.80
CA GLY A 234 -14.90 -19.17 31.29
C GLY A 234 -16.34 -18.76 30.97
N GLU A 235 -16.62 -17.59 30.39
CA GLU A 235 -17.99 -17.23 29.97
C GLU A 235 -18.19 -17.45 28.46
N SER A 236 -19.24 -18.18 28.07
CA SER A 236 -19.50 -18.63 26.70
C SER A 236 -20.38 -17.70 25.86
N GLU A 237 -20.92 -16.61 26.43
CA GLU A 237 -21.75 -15.67 25.68
C GLU A 237 -21.49 -14.21 26.08
N PRO A 238 -21.44 -13.28 25.11
CA PRO A 238 -21.29 -11.86 25.37
C PRO A 238 -22.54 -11.28 26.05
N LYS A 239 -22.33 -10.50 27.11
CA LYS A 239 -23.40 -9.71 27.76
C LYS A 239 -23.48 -8.34 27.07
N TYR A 240 -24.62 -8.07 26.42
CA TYR A 240 -24.97 -6.78 25.82
C TYR A 240 -25.48 -5.79 26.88
#